data_AF-A0A9D3SHR3-F1
#
_entry.id   AF-A0A9D3SHR3-F1
#
_cell.length_a   1.000
_cell.length_b   1.000
_cell.length_c   1.000
_cell.angle_alpha   90.00
_cell.angle_beta   90.00
_cell.angle_gamma   90.00
#
_symmetry.space_group_name_H-M   'P 1'
#
loop_
_entity.id
_entity.type
_entity.pdbx_description
1 polymer ?
#
loop_
_entity_poly.entity_id
_entity_poly.type
_entity_poly.pdbx_seq_one_letter_code
_entity_poly.pdbx_strand_id
1 'polypeptide(L)'
;MLLNITWLLLWNQKLMIPALICLALIVFTSYLLIFFSCVGLQAHGAWLKQNHPTDLCCIYVLVQNGIATYATWTTIATLLNLTVVLDINSMSPTNAATVSLCLLLLEVIVWFVLENFVIEKHVHYIMTVYPVIIFALSGSLSKHYDAADPGRNAVFSAVLLVMACVFFLTRLFPGGLETP
;
A
#
# COMPACT_ATOMS: atom_id res chain seq x y z
N MET A 1 5.16 -16.85 1.48
CA MET A 1 4.42 -17.66 2.48
C MET A 1 5.21 -17.91 3.75
N LEU A 2 6.42 -18.50 3.73
CA LEU A 2 7.20 -18.74 4.96
C LEU A 2 7.41 -17.48 5.82
N LEU A 3 7.79 -16.36 5.19
CA LEU A 3 7.95 -15.07 5.89
C LEU A 3 6.68 -14.62 6.63
N ASN A 4 5.48 -14.93 6.12
CA ASN A 4 4.22 -14.58 6.80
C ASN A 4 4.04 -15.37 8.09
N ILE A 5 4.27 -16.68 8.00
CA ILE A 5 4.15 -17.58 9.14
C ILE A 5 5.18 -17.14 10.20
N THR A 6 6.43 -16.90 9.79
CA THR A 6 7.48 -16.39 10.67
C THR A 6 7.08 -15.07 11.33
N TRP A 7 6.55 -14.10 10.57
CA TRP A 7 6.09 -12.83 11.13
C TRP A 7 5.01 -13.03 12.21
N LEU A 8 3.99 -13.86 11.94
CA LEU A 8 2.92 -14.13 12.91
C LEU A 8 3.45 -14.79 14.19
N LEU A 9 4.38 -15.74 14.06
CA LEU A 9 5.00 -16.39 15.22
C LEU A 9 5.84 -15.41 16.04
N LEU A 10 6.65 -14.57 15.39
CA LEU A 10 7.47 -13.56 16.06
C LEU A 10 6.61 -12.50 16.77
N TRP A 11 5.53 -12.05 16.11
CA TRP A 11 4.57 -11.13 16.72
C TRP A 11 3.91 -11.74 17.96
N ASN A 12 3.46 -13.00 17.86
CA ASN A 12 2.86 -13.72 18.99
C ASN A 12 3.84 -13.86 20.17
N GLN A 13 5.13 -14.08 19.88
CA GLN A 13 6.19 -14.13 20.89
C GLN A 13 6.66 -12.74 21.37
N LYS A 14 6.04 -11.66 20.91
CA LYS A 14 6.39 -10.25 21.23
C LYS A 14 7.80 -9.84 20.80
N LEU A 15 8.40 -10.53 19.84
CA LEU A 15 9.70 -10.19 19.25
C LEU A 15 9.50 -9.13 18.15
N MET A 16 9.29 -7.88 18.55
CA MET A 16 8.84 -6.81 17.64
C MET A 16 9.89 -6.41 16.58
N ILE A 17 11.16 -6.28 16.95
CA ILE A 17 12.23 -5.95 15.99
C ILE A 17 12.38 -7.05 14.93
N PRO A 18 12.51 -8.35 15.29
CA PRO A 18 12.50 -9.42 14.28
C PRO A 18 11.22 -9.46 13.43
N ALA A 19 10.06 -9.21 14.03
CA ALA A 19 8.79 -9.16 13.31
C ALA A 19 8.77 -8.02 12.27
N LEU A 20 9.32 -6.85 12.62
CA LEU A 20 9.48 -5.71 11.72
C LEU A 20 10.40 -6.06 10.52
N ILE A 21 11.54 -6.71 10.78
CA ILE A 21 12.45 -7.16 9.72
C ILE A 21 11.74 -8.14 8.77
N CYS A 22 10.98 -9.10 9.31
CA CYS A 22 10.21 -10.03 8.48
C CYS A 22 9.17 -9.32 7.62
N LEU A 23 8.45 -8.35 8.18
CA LEU A 23 7.49 -7.54 7.42
C LEU A 23 8.16 -6.73 6.32
N ALA A 24 9.29 -6.08 6.59
CA ALA A 24 10.05 -5.34 5.58
C ALA A 24 10.49 -6.25 4.41
N LEU A 25 10.91 -7.50 4.70
CA LEU A 25 11.23 -8.48 3.67
C LEU A 25 9.99 -8.92 2.86
N ILE A 26 8.83 -9.06 3.50
CA ILE A 26 7.56 -9.35 2.80
C ILE A 26 7.21 -8.22 1.84
N VAL A 27 7.31 -6.97 2.29
CA VAL A 27 7.04 -5.78 1.46
C VAL A 27 8.00 -5.74 0.27
N PHE A 28 9.30 -5.87 0.54
CA PHE A 28 10.34 -5.87 -0.50
C PHE A 28 10.09 -6.96 -1.55
N THR A 29 9.84 -8.19 -1.12
CA THR A 29 9.57 -9.30 -2.05
C THR A 29 8.26 -9.12 -2.82
N SER A 30 7.24 -8.48 -2.21
CA SER A 30 5.98 -8.18 -2.90
C SER A 30 6.16 -7.13 -4.00
N TYR A 31 6.96 -6.09 -3.77
CA TYR A 31 7.29 -5.12 -4.81
C TYR A 31 8.10 -5.75 -5.96
N LEU A 32 9.03 -6.67 -5.66
CA LEU A 32 9.72 -7.45 -6.69
C LEU A 32 8.74 -8.30 -7.52
N LEU A 33 7.73 -8.91 -6.89
CA LEU A 33 6.72 -9.68 -7.61
C LEU A 33 5.90 -8.80 -8.57
N ILE A 34 5.54 -7.57 -8.16
CA ILE A 34 4.88 -6.60 -9.05
C ILE A 34 5.80 -6.30 -10.24
N PHE A 35 7.07 -5.96 -9.96
CA PHE A 35 8.04 -5.64 -11.00
C PHE A 35 8.20 -6.78 -12.02
N PHE A 36 8.46 -8.01 -11.55
CA PHE A 36 8.60 -9.16 -12.45
C PHE A 36 7.32 -9.49 -13.20
N SER A 37 6.15 -9.33 -12.57
CA SER A 37 4.86 -9.49 -13.24
C SER A 37 4.69 -8.49 -14.38
N CYS A 38 5.02 -7.21 -14.16
CA CYS A 38 4.98 -6.17 -15.19
C CYS A 38 5.97 -6.46 -16.33
N VAL A 39 7.21 -6.85 -16.02
CA VAL A 39 8.24 -7.18 -17.04
C VAL A 39 7.82 -8.38 -17.88
N GLY A 40 7.35 -9.46 -17.26
CA GLY A 40 6.87 -10.64 -17.98
C GLY A 40 5.68 -10.31 -18.89
N LEU A 41 4.78 -9.45 -18.43
CA LEU A 41 3.64 -9.01 -19.22
C LEU A 41 4.05 -8.12 -20.40
N GLN A 42 5.09 -7.31 -20.27
CA GLN A 42 5.63 -6.57 -21.41
C GLN A 42 6.22 -7.50 -22.46
N ALA A 43 6.96 -8.53 -22.04
CA ALA A 43 7.60 -9.47 -22.96
C ALA A 43 6.58 -10.31 -23.75
N HIS A 44 5.47 -10.70 -23.12
CA HIS A 44 4.51 -11.65 -23.69
C HIS A 44 3.12 -11.07 -23.96
N GLY A 45 2.87 -9.80 -23.66
CA GLY A 45 1.53 -9.19 -23.69
C GLY A 45 0.89 -9.18 -25.07
N ALA A 46 1.66 -8.94 -26.13
CA ALA A 46 1.13 -8.98 -27.51
C ALA A 46 0.65 -10.38 -27.91
N TRP A 47 1.43 -11.40 -27.55
CA TRP A 47 1.07 -12.80 -27.81
C TRP A 47 -0.15 -13.24 -26.98
N LEU A 48 -0.20 -12.87 -25.70
CA LEU A 48 -1.33 -13.13 -24.81
C LEU A 48 -2.61 -12.43 -25.32
N LYS A 49 -2.51 -11.20 -25.80
CA LYS A 49 -3.67 -10.47 -26.35
C LYS A 49 -4.28 -11.18 -27.56
N GLN A 50 -3.45 -11.80 -28.40
CA GLN A 50 -3.91 -12.50 -29.60
C GLN A 50 -4.43 -13.91 -29.30
N ASN A 51 -3.76 -14.66 -28.43
CA ASN A 51 -4.02 -16.09 -28.23
C ASN A 51 -4.85 -16.39 -26.97
N HIS A 52 -4.70 -15.58 -25.91
CA HIS A 52 -5.31 -15.81 -24.59
C HIS A 52 -5.78 -14.49 -23.93
N PRO A 53 -6.74 -13.77 -24.53
CA PRO A 53 -7.19 -12.46 -24.02
C PRO A 53 -7.85 -12.55 -22.63
N THR A 54 -8.48 -13.68 -22.29
CA THR A 54 -9.04 -13.92 -20.96
C THR A 54 -7.94 -14.02 -19.91
N ASP A 55 -6.86 -14.74 -20.20
CA ASP A 55 -5.72 -14.88 -19.27
C ASP A 55 -5.02 -13.54 -19.06
N LEU A 56 -4.89 -12.75 -20.13
CA LEU A 56 -4.39 -11.38 -20.04
C LEU A 56 -5.25 -10.52 -19.10
N CYS A 57 -6.58 -10.61 -19.21
CA CYS A 57 -7.49 -9.93 -18.30
C CYS A 57 -7.33 -10.40 -16.85
N CYS A 58 -7.23 -11.71 -16.61
CA CYS A 58 -6.98 -12.28 -15.28
C CYS A 58 -5.65 -11.80 -14.68
N ILE A 59 -4.59 -11.67 -15.49
CA ILE A 59 -3.30 -11.16 -15.02
C ILE A 59 -3.45 -9.71 -14.55
N TYR A 60 -4.10 -8.85 -15.34
CA TYR A 60 -4.32 -7.45 -14.95
C TYR A 60 -5.22 -7.34 -13.72
N VAL A 61 -6.41 -7.92 -13.76
CA VAL A 61 -7.47 -7.69 -12.76
C VAL A 61 -7.24 -8.48 -11.47
N LEU A 62 -6.71 -9.71 -11.54
CA LEU A 62 -6.57 -10.58 -10.37
C LEU A 62 -5.13 -10.64 -9.88
N VAL A 63 -4.17 -10.94 -10.76
CA VAL A 63 -2.79 -11.22 -10.32
C VAL A 63 -2.10 -9.94 -9.86
N GLN A 64 -1.99 -8.93 -10.72
CA GLN A 64 -1.26 -7.69 -10.39
C GLN A 64 -1.95 -6.92 -9.28
N ASN A 65 -3.28 -6.78 -9.33
CA ASN A 65 -4.05 -6.15 -8.26
C ASN A 65 -4.03 -6.95 -6.96
N GLY A 66 -4.01 -8.28 -7.01
CA GLY A 66 -3.88 -9.12 -5.82
C GLY A 66 -2.52 -8.95 -5.14
N ILE A 67 -1.44 -8.95 -5.91
CA ILE A 67 -0.08 -8.69 -5.38
C ILE A 67 -0.02 -7.26 -4.81
N ALA A 68 -0.55 -6.26 -5.51
CA ALA A 68 -0.56 -4.88 -5.05
C ALA A 68 -1.39 -4.70 -3.76
N THR A 69 -2.56 -5.31 -3.68
CA THR A 69 -3.38 -5.33 -2.45
C THR A 69 -2.56 -5.83 -1.27
N TYR A 70 -1.88 -6.96 -1.48
CA TYR A 70 -1.08 -7.60 -0.46
C TYR A 70 0.18 -6.80 -0.09
N ALA A 71 0.86 -6.22 -1.08
CA ALA A 71 1.99 -5.32 -0.86
C ALA A 71 1.57 -4.11 -0.01
N THR A 72 0.49 -3.41 -0.39
CA THR A 72 -0.01 -2.26 0.36
C THR A 72 -0.44 -2.63 1.78
N TRP A 73 -1.15 -3.74 1.95
CA TRP A 73 -1.56 -4.20 3.28
C TRP A 73 -0.36 -4.52 4.18
N THR A 74 0.64 -5.21 3.64
CA THR A 74 1.84 -5.57 4.41
C THR A 74 2.74 -4.38 4.68
N THR A 75 2.76 -3.36 3.82
CA THR A 75 3.39 -2.07 4.08
C THR A 75 2.73 -1.38 5.27
N ILE A 76 1.40 -1.30 5.30
CA ILE A 76 0.66 -0.74 6.45
C ILE A 76 0.96 -1.53 7.73
N ALA A 77 0.98 -2.86 7.67
CA ALA A 77 1.35 -3.70 8.81
C ALA A 77 2.81 -3.44 9.27
N THR A 78 3.73 -3.20 8.34
CA THR A 78 5.13 -2.82 8.62
C THR A 78 5.19 -1.50 9.39
N LEU A 79 4.44 -0.49 8.94
CA LEU A 79 4.39 0.83 9.58
C LEU A 79 3.73 0.78 10.97
N LEU A 80 2.70 -0.05 11.16
CA LEU A 80 2.11 -0.29 12.47
C LEU A 80 3.10 -0.98 13.42
N ASN A 81 3.84 -1.98 12.94
CA ASN A 81 4.88 -2.64 13.73
C ASN A 81 6.03 -1.68 14.06
N LEU A 82 6.41 -0.83 13.11
CA LEU A 82 7.39 0.24 13.34
C LEU A 82 6.93 1.19 14.46
N THR A 83 5.66 1.59 14.49
CA THR A 83 5.11 2.40 15.59
C THR A 83 5.32 1.71 16.94
N VAL A 84 5.04 0.41 17.04
CA VAL A 84 5.25 -0.37 18.27
C VAL A 84 6.73 -0.43 18.65
N VAL A 85 7.63 -0.67 17.68
CA VAL A 85 9.08 -0.70 17.93
C VAL A 85 9.60 0.66 18.40
N LEU A 86 9.13 1.76 17.82
CA LEU A 86 9.52 3.11 18.23
C LEU A 86 9.04 3.45 19.64
N ASP A 87 7.81 3.06 19.98
CA ASP A 87 7.21 3.26 21.31
C ASP A 87 8.00 2.51 22.40
N ILE A 88 8.34 1.24 22.16
CA ILE A 88 9.17 0.44 23.07
C ILE A 88 10.58 1.05 23.24
N ASN A 89 11.09 1.78 22.24
CA ASN A 89 12.39 2.45 22.27
C ASN A 89 12.30 3.91 22.78
N SER A 90 11.36 4.20 23.68
CA SER A 90 11.22 5.48 24.40
C SER A 90 10.67 6.66 23.59
N MET A 91 10.13 6.44 22.39
CA MET A 91 9.38 7.47 21.69
C MET A 91 7.95 7.54 22.23
N SER A 92 7.35 8.74 22.35
CA SER A 92 5.94 8.81 22.74
C SER A 92 5.03 8.15 21.68
N PRO A 93 3.92 7.49 22.06
CA PRO A 93 3.02 6.84 21.11
C PRO A 93 2.54 7.79 20.00
N THR A 94 2.26 9.05 20.36
CA THR A 94 1.83 10.07 19.41
C THR A 94 2.91 10.37 18.38
N ASN A 95 4.18 10.48 18.79
CA ASN A 95 5.29 10.75 17.87
C ASN A 95 5.61 9.52 17.00
N ALA A 96 5.60 8.33 17.58
CA ALA A 96 5.81 7.08 16.86
C ALA A 96 4.78 6.87 15.74
N ALA A 97 3.51 7.13 16.03
CA ALA A 97 2.45 7.05 15.02
C ALA A 97 2.55 8.18 13.98
N THR A 98 2.99 9.39 14.37
CA THR A 98 3.27 10.47 13.40
C THR A 98 4.37 10.06 12.41
N VAL A 99 5.45 9.43 12.88
CA VAL A 99 6.51 8.92 11.99
C VAL A 99 5.95 7.93 10.96
N SER A 100 5.16 6.95 11.41
CA SER A 100 4.54 5.98 10.52
C SER A 100 3.55 6.62 9.53
N LEU A 101 2.77 7.62 9.94
CA LEU A 101 1.88 8.36 9.04
C LEU A 101 2.63 9.22 8.02
N CYS A 102 3.75 9.83 8.40
CA CYS A 102 4.63 10.55 7.47
C CYS A 102 5.24 9.59 6.43
N LEU A 103 5.65 8.39 6.84
CA LEU A 103 6.16 7.37 5.92
C LEU A 103 5.06 6.89 4.98
N LEU A 104 3.85 6.63 5.48
CA LEU A 104 2.71 6.27 4.63
C LEU A 104 2.41 7.39 3.61
N LEU A 105 2.36 8.65 4.05
CA LEU A 105 2.18 9.79 3.14
C LEU A 105 3.25 9.83 2.05
N LEU A 106 4.53 9.66 2.42
CA LEU A 106 5.63 9.64 1.47
C LEU A 106 5.45 8.51 0.46
N GLU A 107 5.10 7.30 0.89
CA GLU A 107 4.86 6.16 0.01
C GLU A 107 3.68 6.39 -0.94
N VAL A 108 2.58 6.98 -0.46
CA VAL A 108 1.42 7.32 -1.31
C VAL A 108 1.81 8.34 -2.37
N ILE A 109 2.57 9.38 -2.01
CA ILE A 109 3.06 10.38 -2.97
C ILE A 109 4.01 9.74 -3.99
N VAL A 110 4.98 8.96 -3.52
CA VAL A 110 5.95 8.27 -4.39
C VAL A 110 5.21 7.34 -5.35
N TRP A 111 4.24 6.57 -4.86
CA TRP A 111 3.43 5.69 -5.69
C TRP A 111 2.64 6.49 -6.74
N PHE A 112 1.95 7.57 -6.34
CA PHE A 112 1.22 8.45 -7.26
C PHE A 112 2.13 9.02 -8.35
N VAL A 113 3.35 9.45 -8.01
CA VAL A 113 4.31 9.96 -9.00
C VAL A 113 4.79 8.85 -9.94
N LEU A 114 5.15 7.69 -9.40
CA LEU A 114 5.62 6.55 -10.20
C LEU A 114 4.54 6.06 -11.16
N GLU A 115 3.29 5.98 -10.70
CA GLU A 115 2.19 5.48 -11.53
C GLU A 115 1.76 6.46 -12.62
N ASN A 116 1.84 7.78 -12.40
CA ASN A 116 1.38 8.76 -13.38
C ASN A 116 2.48 9.23 -14.33
N PHE A 117 3.75 9.26 -13.89
CA PHE A 117 4.82 9.89 -14.68
C PHE A 117 5.93 8.94 -15.13
N VAL A 118 6.19 7.85 -14.41
CA VAL A 118 7.39 7.02 -14.64
C VAL A 118 7.06 5.67 -15.28
N ILE A 119 6.05 4.97 -14.77
CA ILE A 119 5.75 3.58 -15.14
C ILE A 119 4.29 3.40 -15.59
N GLU A 120 3.66 4.50 -16.02
CA GLU A 120 2.23 4.59 -16.38
C GLU A 120 1.75 3.40 -17.23
N LYS A 121 2.51 3.06 -18.28
CA LYS A 121 2.16 1.98 -19.22
C LYS A 121 2.09 0.59 -18.57
N HIS A 122 2.80 0.36 -17.47
CA HIS A 122 2.91 -0.96 -16.84
C HIS A 122 2.03 -1.12 -15.61
N VAL A 123 1.69 -0.03 -14.93
CA VAL A 123 0.91 -0.06 -13.68
C VAL A 123 -0.50 0.49 -13.83
N HIS A 124 -0.90 0.88 -15.04
CA HIS A 124 -2.23 1.44 -15.36
C HIS A 124 -3.40 0.61 -14.80
N TYR A 125 -3.26 -0.71 -14.71
CA TYR A 125 -4.32 -1.59 -14.21
C TYR A 125 -4.27 -1.86 -12.70
N ILE A 126 -3.20 -1.45 -11.99
CA ILE A 126 -3.02 -1.69 -10.55
C ILE A 126 -3.80 -0.66 -9.72
N MET A 127 -5.11 -0.84 -9.55
CA MET A 127 -6.00 0.12 -8.88
C MET A 127 -6.18 -0.12 -7.38
N THR A 128 -5.84 -1.31 -6.87
CA THR A 128 -6.16 -1.73 -5.51
C THR A 128 -5.36 -1.04 -4.40
N VAL A 129 -4.28 -0.33 -4.72
CA VAL A 129 -3.45 0.38 -3.72
C VAL A 129 -4.29 1.39 -2.93
N TYR A 130 -5.03 2.27 -3.62
CA TYR A 130 -5.83 3.30 -2.95
C TYR A 130 -7.01 2.75 -2.14
N PRO A 131 -7.84 1.81 -2.65
CA PRO A 131 -8.87 1.16 -1.86
C PRO A 131 -8.35 0.53 -0.56
N VAL A 132 -7.16 -0.08 -0.58
CA VAL A 132 -6.56 -0.69 0.62
C VAL A 132 -6.16 0.38 1.64
N ILE A 133 -5.54 1.48 1.19
CA ILE A 133 -5.20 2.61 2.07
C ILE A 133 -6.45 3.24 2.67
N ILE A 134 -7.48 3.47 1.85
CA ILE A 134 -8.78 4.01 2.26
C ILE A 134 -9.40 3.11 3.33
N PHE A 135 -9.43 1.79 3.10
CA PHE A 135 -9.97 0.82 4.05
C PHE A 135 -9.20 0.83 5.37
N ALA A 136 -7.87 0.82 5.33
CA ALA A 136 -7.03 0.81 6.53
C ALA A 136 -7.17 2.10 7.35
N LEU A 137 -7.13 3.27 6.71
CA LEU A 137 -7.29 4.56 7.38
C LEU A 137 -8.71 4.75 7.93
N SER A 138 -9.73 4.32 7.19
CA SER A 138 -11.11 4.32 7.67
C SER A 138 -11.27 3.43 8.91
N GLY A 139 -10.69 2.24 8.89
CA GLY A 139 -10.67 1.34 10.04
C GLY A 139 -9.94 1.94 11.24
N SER A 140 -8.80 2.59 11.03
CA SER A 140 -8.06 3.30 12.09
C SER A 140 -8.89 4.44 12.70
N LEU A 141 -9.46 5.31 11.87
CA LEU A 141 -10.28 6.45 12.32
C LEU A 141 -11.54 6.00 13.05
N SER A 142 -12.21 4.95 12.58
CA SER A 142 -13.42 4.42 13.24
C SER A 142 -13.19 3.99 14.69
N LYS A 143 -11.95 3.67 15.06
CA LYS A 143 -11.58 3.25 16.43
C LYS A 143 -10.95 4.34 17.28
N HIS A 144 -10.37 5.37 16.66
CA HIS A 144 -9.49 6.32 17.34
C HIS A 144 -9.88 7.79 17.15
N TYR A 145 -10.95 8.08 16.41
CA TYR A 145 -11.43 9.44 16.20
C TYR A 145 -12.44 9.85 17.28
N ASP A 146 -12.11 10.91 18.02
CA ASP A 146 -13.04 11.64 18.87
C ASP A 146 -13.35 12.99 18.21
N ALA A 147 -14.64 13.30 18.04
CA ALA A 147 -15.08 14.56 17.44
C ALA A 147 -14.91 15.75 18.38
N ALA A 148 -14.90 15.53 19.70
CA ALA A 148 -14.78 16.58 20.69
C ALA A 148 -13.32 17.02 20.92
N ASP A 149 -12.37 16.08 20.78
CA ASP A 149 -10.94 16.34 20.84
C ASP A 149 -10.19 15.49 19.80
N PRO A 150 -10.22 15.89 18.52
CA PRO A 150 -9.58 15.12 17.47
C PRO A 150 -8.06 15.22 17.62
N GLY A 151 -7.47 14.18 18.21
CA GLY A 151 -6.02 14.08 18.41
C GLY A 151 -5.23 14.23 17.11
N ARG A 152 -4.01 14.78 17.18
CA ARG A 152 -3.13 15.08 16.03
C ARG A 152 -3.08 13.99 14.95
N ASN A 153 -2.88 12.74 15.36
CA ASN A 153 -2.72 11.63 14.42
C ASN A 153 -4.05 11.20 13.78
N ALA A 154 -5.18 11.47 14.45
CA ALA A 154 -6.51 11.26 13.89
C ALA A 154 -6.78 12.29 12.79
N VAL A 155 -6.46 13.58 13.03
CA VAL A 155 -6.54 14.62 11.99
C VAL A 155 -5.64 14.28 10.80
N PHE A 156 -4.38 13.88 11.05
CA PHE A 156 -3.46 13.48 9.98
C PHE A 156 -4.03 12.28 9.19
N SER A 157 -4.49 11.23 9.88
CA SER A 157 -5.11 10.07 9.22
C SER A 157 -6.32 10.45 8.36
N ALA A 158 -7.14 11.39 8.80
CA ALA A 158 -8.29 11.90 8.04
C ALA A 158 -7.86 12.67 6.78
N VAL A 159 -6.84 13.53 6.88
CA VAL A 159 -6.29 14.25 5.72
C VAL A 159 -5.70 13.27 4.70
N LEU A 160 -4.95 12.28 5.17
CA LEU A 160 -4.36 11.25 4.31
C LEU A 160 -5.43 10.37 3.65
N LEU A 161 -6.53 10.09 4.36
CA LEU A 161 -7.69 9.38 3.81
C LEU A 161 -8.34 10.19 2.67
N VAL A 162 -8.59 11.49 2.90
CA VAL A 162 -9.14 12.37 1.85
C VAL A 162 -8.22 12.42 0.64
N MET A 163 -6.91 12.53 0.85
CA MET A 163 -5.93 12.49 -0.24
C MET A 163 -5.98 11.19 -1.03
N ALA A 164 -6.04 10.04 -0.35
CA ALA A 164 -6.16 8.73 -1.00
C ALA A 164 -7.46 8.61 -1.81
N CYS A 165 -8.58 9.15 -1.30
CA CYS A 165 -9.84 9.22 -2.05
C CYS A 165 -9.71 10.09 -3.31
N VAL A 166 -9.07 11.27 -3.22
CA VAL A 166 -8.85 12.14 -4.37
C VAL A 166 -8.00 11.45 -5.44
N PHE A 167 -6.88 10.82 -5.06
CA PHE A 167 -6.02 10.09 -6.00
C PHE A 167 -6.74 8.89 -6.64
N PHE A 168 -7.60 8.20 -5.89
CA PHE A 168 -8.41 7.14 -6.46
C PHE A 168 -9.42 7.68 -7.48
N LEU A 169 -10.10 8.79 -7.17
CA LEU A 169 -11.07 9.41 -8.07
C LEU A 169 -10.44 9.96 -9.35
N THR A 170 -9.26 10.59 -9.26
CA THR A 170 -8.53 11.07 -10.45
C THR A 170 -8.22 9.93 -11.41
N ARG A 171 -8.04 8.72 -10.89
CA ARG A 171 -7.77 7.54 -11.71
C ARG A 171 -9.02 6.91 -12.31
N LEU A 172 -10.14 6.95 -11.60
CA LEU A 172 -11.43 6.46 -12.13
C LEU A 172 -11.97 7.37 -13.24
N PHE A 173 -11.69 8.67 -13.16
CA PHE A 173 -12.15 9.68 -14.11
C PHE A 173 -10.97 10.40 -14.79
N PRO A 174 -10.22 9.73 -15.69
CA PRO A 174 -9.07 10.33 -16.35
C PRO A 174 -9.41 11.56 -17.23
N GLY A 175 -10.69 11.74 -17.60
CA GLY A 175 -11.15 12.80 -18.52
C GLY A 175 -11.13 14.25 -18.00
N GLY A 176 -10.47 14.55 -16.87
CA GLY A 176 -10.36 15.91 -16.33
C GLY A 176 -9.03 16.63 -16.63
N LEU A 177 -7.99 15.89 -17.03
CA LEU A 177 -6.64 16.42 -17.30
C LEU A 177 -6.21 16.30 -18.76
N GLU A 178 -7.03 15.68 -19.60
CA GLU A 178 -6.93 15.76 -21.05
C GLU A 178 -7.81 16.92 -21.55
N THR A 179 -7.33 18.17 -21.39
CA THR A 179 -7.84 19.27 -22.22
C THR A 179 -7.24 19.15 -23.63
N PRO A 180 -8.02 19.44 -24.69
CA PRO A 180 -7.67 19.21 -26.09
C PRO A 180 -6.42 19.97 -26.57
#